data_AF-A0A9D2ENI9-F1
#
_entry.id   AF-A0A9D2ENI9-F1
#
_cell.length_a   1.000
_cell.length_b   1.000
_cell.length_c   1.000
_cell.angle_alpha   90.00
_cell.angle_beta   90.00
_cell.angle_gamma   90.00
#
_symmetry.space_group_name_H-M   'P 1'
#
loop_
_entity.id
_entity.type
_entity.pdbx_description
1 polymer ?
#
loop_
_entity_poly.entity_id
_entity_poly.type
_entity_poly.pdbx_seq_one_letter_code
_entity_poly.pdbx_strand_id
1 'polypeptide(L)'
;MRKKILIRIFIFIFLFGISYAPPLQTEAAKSIYYPGQYEKTIHGKTYYFSMNKYTSFETKMIGNFYIFRGQKRLDAFDYNRHGEIYRTKKNTYVYTTKKGKLTFKIKKKKMIVKQKGKILSGINLSGTYKLVQRYMHP
;
A
#
# COMPACT_ATOMS: atom_id res chain seq x y z
N MET A 1 13.75 77.42 26.54
CA MET A 1 12.39 77.20 27.09
C MET A 1 11.96 75.76 26.85
N ARG A 2 11.79 74.99 27.92
CA ARG A 2 11.38 73.56 27.91
C ARG A 2 9.91 73.44 27.48
N LYS A 3 9.61 72.56 26.51
CA LYS A 3 8.24 72.07 26.25
C LYS A 3 8.23 70.56 25.98
N LYS A 4 7.69 69.85 26.98
CA LYS A 4 6.66 68.80 26.90
C LYS A 4 6.99 67.46 26.23
N ILE A 5 7.11 66.46 27.11
CA ILE A 5 6.85 65.03 26.95
C ILE A 5 5.49 64.80 26.29
N LEU A 6 5.39 63.84 25.34
CA LEU A 6 4.21 62.96 25.19
C LEU A 6 4.52 61.71 24.32
N ILE A 7 4.58 60.55 25.00
CA ILE A 7 3.92 59.28 24.68
C ILE A 7 3.95 58.78 23.22
N ARG A 8 4.56 57.60 23.03
CA ARG A 8 3.94 56.44 22.34
C ARG A 8 4.74 55.16 22.63
N ILE A 9 4.28 54.42 23.64
CA ILE A 9 4.67 53.04 23.90
C ILE A 9 4.01 52.20 22.80
N PHE A 10 4.80 51.76 21.82
CA PHE A 10 4.36 50.78 20.84
C PHE A 10 4.38 49.40 21.50
N ILE A 11 3.25 49.01 22.09
CA ILE A 11 3.02 47.63 22.54
C ILE A 11 2.83 46.78 21.28
N PHE A 12 3.91 46.13 20.84
CA PHE A 12 3.82 45.03 19.88
C PHE A 12 3.18 43.84 20.61
N ILE A 13 1.85 43.76 20.54
CA ILE A 13 1.09 42.56 20.92
C ILE A 13 1.41 41.52 19.85
N PHE A 14 2.43 40.70 20.12
CA PHE A 14 2.72 39.49 19.37
C PHE A 14 1.62 38.48 19.71
N LEU A 15 0.49 38.59 19.01
CA LEU A 15 -0.60 37.63 19.03
C LEU A 15 -0.03 36.27 18.62
N PHE A 16 0.24 35.46 19.63
CA PHE A 16 0.50 34.03 19.51
C PHE A 16 -0.75 33.39 18.91
N GLY A 17 -0.80 33.33 17.58
CA GLY A 17 -1.80 32.56 16.84
C GLY A 17 -1.54 31.08 17.12
N ILE A 18 -2.07 30.57 18.23
CA ILE A 18 -2.21 29.14 18.45
C ILE A 18 -3.19 28.66 17.38
N SER A 19 -2.64 28.25 16.25
CA SER A 19 -3.38 27.57 15.19
C SER A 19 -3.91 26.28 15.81
N TYR A 20 -5.18 26.29 16.19
CA TYR A 20 -5.95 25.09 16.45
C TYR A 20 -6.05 24.32 15.13
N ALA A 21 -5.03 23.53 14.81
CA ALA A 21 -5.15 22.50 13.81
C ALA A 21 -6.19 21.50 14.35
N PRO A 22 -7.35 21.31 13.69
CA PRO A 22 -8.26 20.27 14.11
C PRO A 22 -7.50 18.94 14.09
N PRO A 23 -7.69 18.06 15.09
CA PRO A 23 -7.07 16.75 15.06
C PRO A 23 -7.45 16.09 13.74
N LEU A 24 -6.44 15.64 12.98
CA LEU A 24 -6.62 14.82 11.79
C LEU A 24 -7.42 13.59 12.20
N GLN A 25 -8.74 13.69 12.05
CA GLN A 25 -9.67 12.60 12.28
C GLN A 25 -9.38 11.62 11.14
N THR A 26 -8.47 10.70 11.42
CA THR A 26 -8.09 9.65 10.50
C THR A 26 -9.27 8.71 10.42
N GLU A 27 -10.21 8.99 9.50
CA GLU A 27 -11.28 8.05 9.17
C GLU A 27 -10.67 6.67 9.03
N ALA A 28 -11.16 5.73 9.85
CA ALA A 28 -10.61 4.38 9.93
C ALA A 28 -10.82 3.69 8.58
N ALA A 29 -9.85 3.80 7.67
CA ALA A 29 -9.94 3.40 6.27
C ALA A 29 -10.69 2.07 6.11
N LYS A 30 -11.84 2.04 5.43
CA LYS A 30 -12.71 0.85 5.31
C LYS A 30 -11.92 -0.40 4.91
N SER A 31 -12.32 -1.57 5.40
CA SER A 31 -11.70 -2.85 5.00
C SER A 31 -11.92 -3.04 3.50
N ILE A 32 -10.89 -3.39 2.75
CA ILE A 32 -10.95 -3.56 1.30
C ILE A 32 -10.81 -5.03 0.99
N TYR A 33 -11.77 -5.57 0.25
CA TYR A 33 -11.69 -6.92 -0.27
C TYR A 33 -10.49 -7.04 -1.21
N TYR A 34 -9.47 -7.78 -0.76
CA TYR A 34 -8.18 -7.85 -1.42
C TYR A 34 -8.10 -8.81 -2.61
N PRO A 35 -8.90 -9.91 -2.70
CA PRO A 35 -8.79 -10.83 -3.81
C PRO A 35 -9.03 -10.16 -5.15
N GLY A 36 -8.23 -10.57 -6.14
CA GLY A 36 -8.23 -9.98 -7.46
C GLY A 36 -6.87 -10.03 -8.15
N GLN A 37 -6.84 -9.43 -9.34
CA GLN A 37 -5.67 -9.27 -10.18
C GLN A 37 -5.20 -7.83 -10.23
N TYR A 38 -3.90 -7.65 -10.14
CA TYR A 38 -3.26 -6.34 -10.23
C TYR A 38 -2.10 -6.38 -11.21
N GLU A 39 -1.93 -5.32 -11.99
CA GLU A 39 -0.89 -5.26 -13.03
C GLU A 39 0.04 -4.05 -12.88
N LYS A 40 1.28 -4.22 -13.32
CA LYS A 40 2.25 -3.15 -13.49
C LYS A 40 3.25 -3.52 -14.59
N THR A 41 3.56 -2.56 -15.45
CA THR A 41 4.64 -2.70 -16.45
C THR A 41 5.97 -2.29 -15.84
N ILE A 42 6.98 -3.15 -15.98
CA ILE A 42 8.35 -2.95 -15.50
C ILE A 42 9.28 -3.30 -16.68
N HIS A 43 10.08 -2.33 -17.13
CA HIS A 43 11.00 -2.48 -18.27
C HIS A 43 10.33 -3.10 -19.52
N GLY A 44 9.17 -2.55 -19.92
CA GLY A 44 8.42 -3.02 -21.09
C GLY A 44 7.67 -4.35 -20.91
N LYS A 45 7.73 -4.99 -19.73
CA LYS A 45 7.02 -6.25 -19.45
C LYS A 45 5.93 -6.06 -18.39
N THR A 46 4.72 -6.50 -18.68
CA THR A 46 3.61 -6.44 -17.72
C THR A 46 3.69 -7.61 -16.74
N TYR A 47 3.67 -7.29 -15.45
CA TYR A 47 3.63 -8.24 -14.35
C TYR A 47 2.26 -8.23 -13.72
N TYR A 48 1.71 -9.42 -13.49
CA TYR A 48 0.41 -9.64 -12.89
C TYR A 48 0.57 -10.30 -11.52
N PHE A 49 -0.17 -9.79 -10.55
CA PHE A 49 -0.27 -10.31 -9.20
C PHE A 49 -1.70 -10.81 -9.03
N SER A 50 -1.90 -12.11 -8.88
CA SER A 50 -3.21 -12.70 -8.55
C SER A 50 -3.23 -13.09 -7.08
N MET A 51 -4.27 -12.66 -6.36
CA MET A 51 -4.48 -12.97 -4.96
C MET A 51 -5.85 -13.61 -4.77
N ASN A 52 -5.89 -14.81 -4.20
CA ASN A 52 -7.11 -15.54 -3.88
C ASN A 52 -7.25 -15.68 -2.37
N LYS A 53 -8.47 -15.57 -1.85
CA LYS A 53 -8.77 -15.82 -0.43
C LYS A 53 -9.03 -17.30 -0.22
N TYR A 54 -8.40 -17.87 0.78
CA TYR A 54 -8.84 -19.12 1.40
C TYR A 54 -8.61 -18.99 2.91
N THR A 55 -9.27 -19.83 3.69
CA THR A 55 -9.07 -19.89 5.14
C THR A 55 -8.26 -21.14 5.43
N SER A 56 -7.07 -20.98 6.02
CA SER A 56 -6.36 -22.12 6.61
C SER A 56 -6.86 -22.28 8.04
N PHE A 57 -7.29 -23.50 8.42
CA PHE A 57 -7.69 -23.80 9.80
C PHE A 57 -6.49 -23.96 10.74
N GLU A 58 -5.32 -24.26 10.18
CA GLU A 58 -4.11 -24.61 10.93
C GLU A 58 -3.09 -23.48 11.01
N THR A 59 -3.16 -22.51 10.08
CA THR A 59 -2.15 -21.46 9.96
C THR A 59 -2.78 -20.07 9.94
N LYS A 60 -1.97 -19.04 10.22
CA LYS A 60 -2.38 -17.62 10.07
C LYS A 60 -2.42 -17.17 8.59
N MET A 61 -2.32 -18.10 7.64
CA MET A 61 -2.41 -17.82 6.21
C MET A 61 -3.85 -17.50 5.84
N ILE A 62 -4.02 -16.54 4.93
CA ILE A 62 -5.35 -16.02 4.58
C ILE A 62 -5.64 -16.07 3.09
N GLY A 63 -4.70 -16.56 2.28
CA GLY A 63 -4.82 -16.52 0.84
C GLY A 63 -3.58 -16.99 0.08
N ASN A 64 -3.80 -17.33 -1.19
CA ASN A 64 -2.76 -17.69 -2.15
C ASN A 64 -2.41 -16.50 -3.02
N PHE A 65 -1.16 -16.47 -3.48
CA PHE A 65 -0.60 -15.40 -4.29
C PHE A 65 0.27 -15.95 -5.41
N TYR A 66 0.17 -15.34 -6.58
CA TYR A 66 0.89 -15.73 -7.80
C TYR A 66 1.43 -14.50 -8.53
N ILE A 67 2.62 -14.64 -9.12
CA ILE A 67 3.26 -13.65 -9.99
C ILE A 67 3.41 -14.21 -11.40
N PHE A 68 2.84 -13.52 -12.38
CA PHE A 68 2.94 -13.85 -13.80
C PHE A 68 3.56 -12.69 -14.56
N ARG A 69 4.12 -12.98 -15.73
CA ARG A 69 4.73 -12.00 -16.63
C ARG A 69 4.16 -12.23 -18.02
N GLY A 70 3.70 -11.19 -18.71
CA GLY A 70 3.20 -11.30 -20.08
C GLY A 70 1.67 -11.31 -20.14
N GLN A 71 1.04 -12.30 -20.78
CA GLN A 71 -0.42 -12.30 -20.99
C GLN A 71 -1.19 -12.46 -19.66
N LYS A 72 -2.34 -11.78 -19.58
CA LYS A 72 -3.36 -11.96 -18.54
C LYS A 72 -3.96 -13.37 -18.66
N ARG A 73 -3.29 -14.39 -18.13
CA ARG A 73 -3.76 -15.78 -18.20
C ARG A 73 -4.32 -16.23 -16.86
N LEU A 74 -5.56 -16.69 -16.87
CA LEU A 74 -6.24 -17.36 -15.75
C LEU A 74 -6.29 -18.89 -15.95
N ASP A 75 -5.90 -19.32 -17.15
CA ASP A 75 -6.16 -20.63 -17.78
C ASP A 75 -4.89 -21.48 -17.93
N ALA A 76 -3.71 -20.88 -17.86
CA ALA A 76 -2.43 -21.59 -17.82
C ALA A 76 -1.63 -21.18 -16.57
N PHE A 77 -1.36 -22.13 -15.68
CA PHE A 77 -0.62 -21.98 -14.43
C PHE A 77 0.88 -21.68 -14.61
N ASP A 78 1.29 -20.97 -15.67
CA ASP A 78 2.68 -20.58 -15.89
C ASP A 78 3.04 -19.35 -15.04
N TYR A 79 3.19 -19.59 -13.74
CA TYR A 79 3.60 -18.58 -12.77
C TYR A 79 5.13 -18.54 -12.63
N ASN A 80 5.69 -17.34 -12.53
CA ASN A 80 7.10 -17.16 -12.18
C ASN A 80 7.35 -17.44 -10.70
N ARG A 81 6.32 -17.24 -9.86
CA ARG A 81 6.39 -17.44 -8.42
C ARG A 81 4.99 -17.61 -7.83
N HIS A 82 4.86 -18.45 -6.81
CA HIS A 82 3.65 -18.60 -6.01
C HIS A 82 3.95 -18.72 -4.50
N GLY A 83 2.90 -18.64 -3.70
CA GLY A 83 2.90 -19.04 -2.29
C GLY A 83 1.78 -18.37 -1.51
N GLU A 84 1.86 -18.43 -0.19
CA GLU A 84 0.79 -17.99 0.70
C GLU A 84 1.07 -16.60 1.28
N ILE A 85 0.01 -15.89 1.65
CA ILE A 85 0.09 -14.56 2.24
C ILE A 85 -0.49 -14.50 3.64
N TYR A 86 0.11 -13.63 4.45
CA TYR A 86 -0.35 -13.30 5.79
C TYR A 86 -0.89 -11.89 5.85
N ARG A 87 -1.94 -11.66 6.65
CA ARG A 87 -2.36 -10.30 7.02
C ARG A 87 -1.49 -9.80 8.16
N THR A 88 -0.86 -8.64 7.98
CA THR A 88 -0.07 -8.01 9.06
C THR A 88 -0.80 -6.84 9.69
N LYS A 89 -1.52 -6.05 8.89
CA LYS A 89 -2.33 -4.90 9.34
C LYS A 89 -3.58 -4.78 8.47
N LYS A 90 -4.44 -3.80 8.75
CA LYS A 90 -5.60 -3.48 7.90
C LYS A 90 -5.16 -3.25 6.45
N ASN A 91 -5.77 -3.99 5.52
CA ASN A 91 -5.49 -3.97 4.08
C ASN A 91 -3.99 -4.16 3.73
N THR A 92 -3.20 -4.76 4.63
CA THR A 92 -1.76 -4.93 4.45
C THR A 92 -1.37 -6.39 4.63
N TYR A 93 -0.71 -6.91 3.60
CA TYR A 93 -0.42 -8.33 3.43
C TYR A 93 1.07 -8.54 3.18
N VAL A 94 1.56 -9.72 3.49
CA VAL A 94 2.97 -10.07 3.31
C VAL A 94 3.11 -11.45 2.66
N TYR A 95 4.02 -11.53 1.69
CA TYR A 95 4.57 -12.76 1.14
C TYR A 95 6.07 -12.80 1.47
N THR A 96 6.56 -13.92 2.00
CA THR A 96 7.96 -14.07 2.39
C THR A 96 8.55 -15.32 1.75
N THR A 97 9.80 -15.22 1.33
CA THR A 97 10.65 -16.32 0.84
C THR A 97 11.96 -16.30 1.62
N LYS A 98 12.78 -17.35 1.48
CA LYS A 98 14.14 -17.37 2.05
C LYS A 98 15.01 -16.18 1.63
N LYS A 99 14.80 -15.61 0.43
CA LYS A 99 15.66 -14.58 -0.16
C LYS A 99 15.04 -13.18 -0.20
N GLY A 100 13.77 -13.03 0.17
CA GLY A 100 13.08 -11.76 0.04
C GLY A 100 11.64 -11.76 0.53
N LYS A 101 11.07 -10.57 0.62
CA LYS A 101 9.73 -10.27 1.15
C LYS A 101 9.02 -9.25 0.26
N LEU A 102 7.74 -9.48 0.01
CA LEU A 102 6.83 -8.49 -0.56
C LEU A 102 5.83 -8.06 0.52
N THR A 103 5.61 -6.76 0.62
CA THR A 103 4.53 -6.17 1.43
C THR A 103 3.55 -5.48 0.51
N PHE A 104 2.28 -5.86 0.58
CA PHE A 104 1.20 -5.37 -0.26
C PHE A 104 0.25 -4.52 0.58
N LYS A 105 0.05 -3.25 0.21
CA LYS A 105 -1.01 -2.40 0.78
C LYS A 105 -2.12 -2.21 -0.25
N ILE A 106 -3.29 -2.75 0.04
CA ILE A 106 -4.44 -2.73 -0.85
C ILE A 106 -5.24 -1.44 -0.67
N LYS A 107 -5.60 -0.84 -1.80
CA LYS A 107 -6.50 0.31 -1.93
C LYS A 107 -7.62 -0.03 -2.91
N LYS A 108 -8.66 0.80 -2.98
CA LYS A 108 -9.90 0.53 -3.74
C LYS A 108 -9.64 0.08 -5.18
N LYS A 109 -8.76 0.79 -5.91
CA LYS A 109 -8.43 0.54 -7.33
C LYS A 109 -6.96 0.17 -7.59
N LYS A 110 -6.16 -0.07 -6.53
CA LYS A 110 -4.71 -0.29 -6.69
C LYS A 110 -4.10 -1.06 -5.52
N MET A 111 -2.92 -1.61 -5.75
CA MET A 111 -2.08 -2.22 -4.73
C MET A 111 -0.71 -1.53 -4.73
N ILE A 112 -0.21 -1.21 -3.54
CA ILE A 112 1.16 -0.68 -3.37
C ILE A 112 2.04 -1.81 -2.86
N VAL A 113 3.09 -2.12 -3.61
CA VAL A 113 4.04 -3.19 -3.31
C VAL A 113 5.37 -2.59 -2.86
N LYS A 114 5.90 -3.10 -1.75
CA LYS A 114 7.28 -2.87 -1.32
C LYS A 114 8.03 -4.20 -1.31
N GLN A 115 9.17 -4.24 -1.98
CA GLN A 115 10.07 -5.40 -1.98
C GLN A 115 11.25 -5.16 -1.05
N LYS A 116 11.62 -6.18 -0.26
CA LYS A 116 12.90 -6.28 0.45
C LYS A 116 13.58 -7.57 0.02
N GLY A 117 14.86 -7.50 -0.38
CA GLY A 117 15.58 -8.66 -0.90
C GLY A 117 15.12 -9.09 -2.30
N LYS A 118 15.43 -10.33 -2.67
CA LYS A 118 15.26 -10.87 -4.02
C LYS A 118 14.04 -11.79 -4.09
N ILE A 119 13.08 -11.47 -4.95
CA ILE A 119 11.91 -12.31 -5.26
C ILE A 119 12.05 -12.95 -6.64
N LEU A 120 12.30 -12.14 -7.66
CA LEU A 120 12.63 -12.57 -9.02
C LEU A 120 14.03 -12.05 -9.40
N SER A 121 14.76 -12.81 -10.20
CA SER A 121 16.10 -12.42 -10.63
C SER A 121 16.07 -11.21 -11.56
N GLY A 122 16.84 -10.18 -11.24
CA GLY A 122 16.97 -8.96 -12.06
C GLY A 122 15.76 -8.04 -12.07
N ILE A 123 14.72 -8.29 -11.25
CA ILE A 123 13.47 -7.53 -11.28
C ILE A 123 13.14 -6.96 -9.89
N ASN A 124 12.88 -5.65 -9.84
CA ASN A 124 12.32 -4.98 -8.67
C ASN A 124 10.81 -4.82 -8.84
N LEU A 125 10.05 -5.57 -8.07
CA LEU A 125 8.59 -5.59 -8.11
C LEU A 125 7.93 -4.46 -7.32
N SER A 126 8.71 -3.58 -6.67
CA SER A 126 8.16 -2.46 -5.90
C SER A 126 7.39 -1.49 -6.79
N GLY A 127 6.36 -0.85 -6.22
CA GLY A 127 5.61 0.22 -6.87
C GLY A 127 4.10 0.04 -6.78
N THR A 128 3.37 0.80 -7.59
CA THR A 128 1.90 0.75 -7.61
C THR A 128 1.42 -0.11 -8.76
N TYR A 129 0.55 -1.07 -8.45
CA TYR A 129 -0.12 -1.95 -9.41
C TYR A 129 -1.58 -1.52 -9.53
N LYS A 130 -2.08 -1.41 -10.75
CA LYS A 130 -3.47 -1.10 -11.06
C LYS A 130 -4.31 -2.36 -10.83
N LEU A 131 -5.47 -2.21 -10.20
CA LEU A 131 -6.45 -3.29 -10.14
C LEU A 131 -7.04 -3.53 -11.53
N VAL A 132 -6.94 -4.76 -12.01
CA VAL A 132 -7.53 -5.21 -13.28
C VAL A 132 -8.89 -5.83 -13.05
N GLN A 133 -9.00 -6.69 -12.04
CA GLN A 133 -10.21 -7.45 -11.76
C GLN A 133 -10.30 -7.74 -10.27
N ARG A 134 -11.50 -7.58 -9.69
CA ARG A 134 -11.83 -8.15 -8.38
C ARG A 134 -12.36 -9.55 -8.59
N TYR A 135 -11.92 -10.50 -7.77
CA TYR A 135 -12.58 -11.79 -7.72
C TYR A 135 -13.89 -11.68 -6.95
N MET A 136 -14.82 -12.60 -7.23
CA MET A 136 -16.12 -12.60 -6.56
C MET A 136 -15.92 -12.77 -5.06
N HIS A 137 -16.67 -11.99 -4.30
CA HIS A 137 -16.79 -12.22 -2.87
C HIS A 137 -17.66 -13.47 -2.71
N PRO A 138 -17.18 -14.54 -2.04
CA PRO A 138 -18.02 -15.67 -1.69
C PRO A 138 -19.11 -15.23 -0.71
#